data_AF-A0A957ZGZ7-F1
#
_entry.id   AF-A0A957ZGZ7-F1
#
_cell.length_a   1.000
_cell.length_b   1.000
_cell.length_c   1.000
_cell.angle_alpha   90.00
_cell.angle_beta   90.00
_cell.angle_gamma   90.00
#
_symmetry.space_group_name_H-M   'P 1'
#
loop_
_entity.id
_entity.type
_entity.pdbx_description
1 polymer ?
#
loop_
_entity_poly.entity_id
_entity_poly.type
_entity_poly.pdbx_seq_one_letter_code
_entity_poly.pdbx_strand_id
1 'polypeptide(L)'
;GIPIEESVAKLVPYTAHTHVKDELGLSPNHQYLIPGEGEFDYVRYLKAMQAHGYHGVVSTEISMMVQRRPDYDPLATATRSYEVLSRAFADALIARV
;
A
#
# COMPACT_ATOMS: atom_id res chain seq x y z
N GLY A 1 5.39 1.62 -15.28
CA GLY A 1 4.01 1.78 -14.79
C GLY A 1 3.58 3.23 -14.92
N ILE A 2 2.37 3.57 -14.48
CA ILE A 2 1.92 4.95 -14.31
C ILE A 2 2.50 5.47 -12.97
N PRO A 3 3.07 6.68 -12.89
CA PRO A 3 3.57 7.23 -11.62
C PRO A 3 2.50 7.30 -10.52
N ILE A 4 2.94 7.26 -9.26
CA ILE A 4 2.05 7.33 -8.08
C ILE A 4 1.21 8.60 -8.11
N GLU A 5 1.83 9.77 -8.22
CA GLU A 5 1.14 11.05 -8.21
C GLU A 5 0.15 11.19 -9.36
N GLU A 6 0.53 10.70 -10.55
CA GLU A 6 -0.36 10.75 -11.71
C GLU A 6 -1.60 9.87 -11.51
N SER A 7 -1.40 8.66 -10.98
CA SER A 7 -2.50 7.74 -10.66
C SER A 7 -3.41 8.32 -9.59
N VAL A 8 -2.82 8.83 -8.51
CA VAL A 8 -3.54 9.44 -7.38
C VAL A 8 -4.34 10.65 -7.82
N ALA A 9 -3.73 11.60 -8.54
CA ALA A 9 -4.41 12.81 -9.02
C ALA A 9 -5.65 12.50 -9.85
N LYS A 10 -5.60 11.42 -10.66
CA LYS A 10 -6.72 10.99 -11.52
C LYS A 10 -7.82 10.27 -10.76
N LEU A 11 -7.49 9.53 -9.70
CA LEU A 11 -8.42 8.61 -9.04
C LEU A 11 -9.06 9.20 -7.78
N VAL A 12 -8.30 9.95 -6.97
CA VAL A 12 -8.76 10.47 -5.66
C VAL A 12 -10.11 11.19 -5.70
N PRO A 13 -10.46 12.01 -6.72
CA PRO A 13 -11.78 12.65 -6.79
C PRO A 13 -12.97 11.69 -6.76
N TYR A 14 -12.76 10.41 -7.09
CA TYR A 14 -13.77 9.35 -7.12
C TYR A 14 -13.53 8.26 -6.07
N THR A 15 -12.44 8.34 -5.30
CA THR A 15 -12.02 7.29 -4.37
C THR A 15 -12.82 7.38 -3.06
N ALA A 16 -13.72 6.42 -2.84
CA ALA A 16 -14.38 6.23 -1.55
C ALA A 16 -13.48 5.44 -0.56
N HIS A 17 -12.75 4.46 -1.06
CA HIS A 17 -11.87 3.59 -0.28
C HIS A 17 -10.68 3.13 -1.12
N THR A 18 -9.56 2.80 -0.47
CA THR A 18 -8.37 2.34 -1.16
C THR A 18 -7.65 1.22 -0.41
N HIS A 19 -7.06 0.33 -1.19
CA HIS A 19 -6.25 -0.77 -0.71
C HIS A 19 -4.81 -0.58 -1.20
N VAL A 20 -3.86 -1.04 -0.39
CA VAL A 20 -2.45 -1.11 -0.75
C VAL A 20 -1.92 -2.54 -0.64
N LYS A 21 -0.97 -2.83 -1.52
CA LYS A 21 -0.16 -4.04 -1.54
C LYS A 21 1.30 -3.61 -1.65
N ASP A 22 2.20 -4.56 -1.63
CA ASP A 22 3.56 -4.32 -2.13
C ASP A 22 3.77 -5.17 -3.38
N GLU A 23 4.78 -4.82 -4.16
CA GLU A 23 5.03 -5.48 -5.43
C GLU A 23 6.50 -5.44 -5.84
N LEU A 24 6.83 -6.33 -6.79
CA LEU A 24 8.09 -6.31 -7.50
C LEU A 24 7.86 -6.64 -8.98
N GLY A 25 8.65 -5.99 -9.84
CA GLY A 25 8.64 -6.24 -11.28
C GLY A 25 7.52 -5.54 -12.03
N LEU A 26 7.32 -5.96 -13.29
CA LEU A 26 6.35 -5.36 -14.20
C LEU A 26 5.49 -6.45 -14.83
N SER A 27 4.25 -6.10 -15.19
CA SER A 27 3.36 -7.01 -15.92
C SER A 27 4.01 -7.52 -17.22
N PRO A 28 3.91 -8.82 -17.54
CA PRO A 28 3.18 -9.84 -16.79
C PRO A 28 3.96 -10.47 -15.62
N ASN A 29 5.28 -10.28 -15.56
CA ASN A 29 6.20 -10.92 -14.62
C ASN A 29 6.26 -10.24 -13.23
N HIS A 30 5.14 -9.69 -12.78
CA HIS A 30 5.02 -9.03 -11.49
C HIS A 30 4.78 -10.04 -10.37
N GLN A 31 5.18 -9.69 -9.15
CA GLN A 31 4.85 -10.42 -7.94
C GLN A 31 4.18 -9.48 -6.95
N TYR A 32 3.11 -9.95 -6.31
CA TYR A 32 2.55 -9.27 -5.13
C TYR A 32 3.23 -9.78 -3.87
N LEU A 33 3.55 -8.84 -2.97
CA LEU A 33 4.34 -9.08 -1.78
C LEU A 33 3.64 -8.54 -0.53
N ILE A 34 4.18 -8.88 0.64
CA ILE A 34 3.75 -8.30 1.92
C ILE A 34 4.33 -6.87 2.00
N PRO A 35 3.58 -5.87 2.50
CA PRO A 35 4.14 -4.54 2.76
C PRO A 35 5.52 -4.56 3.43
N GLY A 36 6.47 -3.87 2.80
CA GLY A 36 7.87 -3.79 3.20
C GLY A 36 8.74 -4.95 2.73
N GLU A 37 8.28 -5.77 1.78
CA GLU A 37 9.11 -6.74 1.05
C GLU A 37 9.51 -6.24 -0.35
N GLY A 38 8.74 -5.33 -0.92
CA GLY A 38 8.97 -4.77 -2.25
C GLY A 38 9.52 -3.35 -2.19
N GLU A 39 9.26 -2.59 -3.25
CA GLU A 39 9.81 -1.25 -3.48
C GLU A 39 8.74 -0.15 -3.45
N PHE A 40 7.49 -0.47 -3.08
CA PHE A 40 6.42 0.52 -3.08
C PHE A 40 6.66 1.62 -2.03
N ASP A 41 6.70 2.88 -2.49
CA ASP A 41 6.93 4.04 -1.62
C ASP A 41 5.62 4.49 -0.95
N TYR A 42 5.34 3.88 0.21
CA TYR A 42 4.15 4.18 1.01
C TYR A 42 4.08 5.65 1.46
N VAL A 43 5.21 6.27 1.81
CA VAL A 43 5.23 7.67 2.29
C VAL A 43 4.84 8.61 1.15
N ARG A 44 5.42 8.39 -0.03
CA ARG A 44 5.09 9.15 -1.23
C ARG A 44 3.63 8.97 -1.64
N TYR A 45 3.12 7.74 -1.58
CA TYR A 45 1.70 7.46 -1.83
C TYR A 45 0.78 8.21 -0.85
N LEU A 46 1.03 8.12 0.46
CA LEU A 46 0.19 8.78 1.47
C LEU A 46 0.20 10.31 1.31
N LYS A 47 1.36 10.91 1.05
CA LYS A 47 1.47 12.36 0.79
C LYS A 47 0.72 12.77 -0.46
N ALA A 48 0.79 11.99 -1.54
CA ALA A 48 0.02 12.25 -2.74
C ALA A 48 -1.50 12.17 -2.45
N MET A 49 -1.94 11.14 -1.74
CA MET A 49 -3.36 10.96 -1.37
C MET A 49 -3.87 12.16 -0.55
N GLN A 50 -3.12 12.60 0.47
CA GLN A 50 -3.46 13.78 1.27
C GLN A 50 -3.47 15.07 0.44
N ALA A 51 -2.48 15.27 -0.44
CA ALA A 51 -2.39 16.46 -1.31
C ALA A 51 -3.59 16.58 -2.25
N HIS A 52 -4.24 15.47 -2.60
CA HIS A 52 -5.45 15.42 -3.42
C HIS A 52 -6.75 15.33 -2.59
N GLY A 53 -6.69 15.50 -1.27
CA GLY A 53 -7.85 15.62 -0.39
C GLY A 53 -8.43 14.29 0.12
N TYR A 54 -7.68 13.19 0.01
CA TYR A 54 -8.10 11.92 0.61
C TYR A 54 -7.74 11.86 2.10
N HIS A 55 -8.76 11.63 2.93
CA HIS A 55 -8.64 11.49 4.39
C HIS A 55 -9.27 10.19 4.92
N GLY A 56 -9.54 9.24 4.03
CA GLY A 56 -10.17 7.96 4.39
C GLY A 56 -9.20 6.89 4.85
N VAL A 57 -9.74 5.69 5.09
CA VAL A 57 -8.98 4.53 5.54
C VAL A 57 -8.21 3.90 4.37
N VAL A 58 -6.94 3.58 4.61
CA VAL A 58 -6.07 2.80 3.71
C VAL A 58 -5.97 1.37 4.25
N SER A 59 -6.52 0.40 3.51
CA SER A 59 -6.51 -1.01 3.91
C SER A 59 -5.33 -1.77 3.29
N THR A 60 -4.71 -2.68 4.04
CA THR A 60 -3.77 -3.64 3.44
C THR A 60 -4.53 -4.78 2.76
N GLU A 61 -4.09 -5.19 1.57
CA GLU A 61 -4.63 -6.36 0.89
C GLU A 61 -3.56 -7.44 0.63
N ILE A 62 -3.68 -8.61 1.24
CA ILE A 62 -2.74 -9.73 1.02
C ILE A 62 -3.24 -10.63 -0.10
N SER A 63 -2.48 -10.74 -1.20
CA SER A 63 -2.87 -11.50 -2.39
C SER A 63 -2.80 -13.03 -2.18
N MET A 64 -3.50 -13.79 -3.03
CA MET A 64 -3.35 -15.26 -3.07
C MET A 64 -1.94 -15.72 -3.43
N MET A 65 -1.12 -14.89 -4.10
CA MET A 65 0.29 -15.22 -4.35
C MET A 65 1.08 -15.30 -3.05
N VAL A 66 0.78 -14.42 -2.09
CA VAL A 66 1.37 -14.44 -0.75
C VAL A 66 0.75 -15.55 0.10
N GLN A 67 -0.58 -15.67 0.12
CA GLN A 67 -1.29 -16.65 0.95
C GLN A 67 -0.94 -18.11 0.61
N ARG A 68 -0.44 -18.37 -0.61
CA ARG A 68 -0.01 -19.71 -1.06
C ARG A 68 1.44 -20.05 -0.71
N ARG A 69 2.20 -19.12 -0.14
CA ARG A 69 3.57 -19.41 0.27
C ARG A 69 3.56 -20.48 1.37
N PRO A 70 4.49 -21.46 1.37
CA PRO A 70 4.49 -22.55 2.35
C PRO A 70 4.61 -22.10 3.81
N ASP A 71 5.20 -20.93 4.02
CA ASP A 71 5.50 -20.29 5.29
C ASP A 71 4.51 -19.16 5.64
N TYR A 72 3.37 -19.08 4.94
CA TYR A 72 2.39 -18.03 5.20
C TYR A 72 1.77 -18.15 6.60
N ASP A 73 2.09 -17.18 7.46
CA ASP A 73 1.42 -16.94 8.73
C ASP A 73 0.54 -15.67 8.60
N PRO A 74 -0.80 -15.80 8.70
CA PRO A 74 -1.71 -14.67 8.54
C PRO A 74 -1.53 -13.60 9.61
N LEU A 75 -1.23 -13.98 10.86
CA LEU A 75 -1.08 -13.02 11.96
C LEU A 75 0.26 -12.30 11.87
N ALA A 76 1.34 -13.02 11.57
CA ALA A 76 2.64 -12.39 11.34
C ALA A 76 2.59 -11.44 10.14
N THR A 77 1.90 -11.85 9.06
CA THR A 77 1.70 -11.00 7.87
C THR A 77 0.92 -9.74 8.20
N ALA A 78 -0.20 -9.86 8.93
CA ALA A 78 -1.01 -8.71 9.33
C ALA A 78 -0.22 -7.76 10.25
N THR A 79 0.53 -8.31 11.21
CA THR A 79 1.36 -7.54 12.14
C THR A 79 2.42 -6.74 11.40
N ARG A 80 3.21 -7.40 10.54
CA ARG A 80 4.23 -6.73 9.72
C ARG A 80 3.63 -5.65 8.83
N SER A 81 2.50 -5.94 8.19
CA SER A 81 1.82 -4.99 7.31
C SER A 81 1.38 -3.74 8.06
N TYR A 82 0.81 -3.93 9.25
CA TYR A 82 0.42 -2.84 10.13
C TYR A 82 1.64 -2.02 10.56
N GLU A 83 2.74 -2.65 10.97
CA GLU A 83 3.95 -1.94 11.39
C GLU A 83 4.56 -1.09 10.28
N VAL A 84 4.60 -1.59 9.04
CA VAL A 84 5.10 -0.87 7.87
C VAL A 84 4.24 0.34 7.56
N LEU A 85 2.92 0.17 7.44
CA LEU A 85 2.03 1.30 7.18
C LEU A 85 1.99 2.28 8.35
N SER A 86 2.00 1.77 9.58
CA SER A 86 2.06 2.57 10.79
C SER A 86 3.25 3.52 10.78
N ARG A 87 4.42 3.01 10.42
CA ARG A 87 5.64 3.79 10.24
C ARG A 87 5.52 4.78 9.09
N ALA A 88 5.00 4.36 7.94
CA ALA A 88 4.82 5.24 6.78
C ALA A 88 3.90 6.45 7.09
N PHE A 89 2.82 6.24 7.84
CA PHE A 89 1.97 7.34 8.32
C PHE A 89 2.72 8.31 9.24
N ALA A 90 3.53 7.78 10.16
CA ALA A 90 4.35 8.59 11.06
C ALA A 90 5.39 9.41 10.27
N ASP A 91 6.12 8.77 9.35
CA ASP A 91 7.14 9.41 8.51
C ASP A 91 6.53 10.42 7.51
N ALA A 92 5.28 10.20 7.10
CA ALA A 92 4.53 11.14 6.29
C ALA A 92 4.00 12.35 7.08
N LEU A 93 4.05 12.30 8.42
CA LEU A 93 3.41 13.27 9.31
C LEU A 93 1.88 13.36 9.10
N ILE A 94 1.25 12.22 8.83
CA ILE A 94 -0.19 12.13 8.57
C ILE A 94 -0.85 11.36 9.72
N ALA A 95 -1.85 11.97 10.34
CA ALA A 95 -2.66 11.32 11.36
C ALA A 95 -3.50 10.19 10.74
N ARG A 96 -3.60 9.07 11.45
CA ARG A 96 -4.52 8.00 11.10
C ARG A 96 -5.91 8.32 11.64
N VAL A 97 -6.93 7.96 10.87
CA VAL A 97 -8.35 8.02 11.24
C VAL A 97 -8.82 6.67 11.80
#